data_AF-T1AAM3-F1
#
_entry.id   AF-T1AAM3-F1
#
_cell.length_a   1.000
_cell.length_b   1.000
_cell.length_c   1.000
_cell.angle_alpha   90.00
_cell.angle_beta   90.00
_cell.angle_gamma   90.00
#
_symmetry.space_group_name_H-M   'P 1'
#
loop_
_entity.id
_entity.type
_entity.pdbx_description
1 polymer ?
#
loop_
_entity_poly.entity_id
_entity_poly.type
_entity_poly.pdbx_seq_one_letter_code
_entity_poly.pdbx_strand_id
1 'polypeptide(L)' 'SAGLNPGVATLFVQSHVPEHAELHLLLSMITPLGWLERVPSYKDQQEQIKDKDLATYGFLGYPLLQSAD' A
#
# COMPACT_ATOMS: atom_id res chain seq x y z
N SER A 1 -4.31 19.74 -17.96
CA SER A 1 -3.20 19.16 -17.19
C SER A 1 -3.10 19.90 -15.87
N ALA A 2 -2.80 19.20 -14.77
CA ALA A 2 -2.83 19.77 -13.40
C ALA A 2 -1.56 20.56 -13.00
N GLY A 3 -0.62 20.82 -13.93
CA GLY A 3 0.54 21.68 -13.67
C GLY A 3 1.77 21.01 -13.02
N LEU A 4 1.82 19.68 -12.95
CA LEU A 4 3.01 18.95 -12.49
C LEU A 4 4.21 19.19 -13.42
N ASN A 5 5.31 19.68 -12.85
CA ASN A 5 6.56 19.95 -13.54
C ASN A 5 7.65 18.93 -13.14
N PRO A 6 8.09 18.05 -14.05
CA PRO A 6 9.15 17.06 -13.78
C PRO A 6 10.52 17.65 -13.41
N GLY A 7 10.76 18.93 -13.70
CA GLY A 7 12.01 19.61 -13.32
C GLY A 7 12.08 19.97 -11.84
N VAL A 8 10.97 19.88 -11.09
CA VAL A 8 10.91 20.17 -9.64
C VAL A 8 10.28 19.04 -8.83
N ALA A 9 9.63 18.08 -9.49
CA ALA A 9 8.98 16.94 -8.85
C ALA A 9 9.47 15.63 -9.47
N THR A 10 9.79 14.65 -8.62
CA THR A 10 10.13 13.30 -9.05
C THR A 10 8.86 12.49 -9.23
N LEU A 11 8.47 12.26 -10.48
CA LEU A 11 7.40 11.32 -10.83
C LEU A 11 8.05 9.99 -11.19
N PHE A 12 7.58 8.91 -10.55
CA PHE A 12 8.06 7.57 -10.81
C PHE A 12 6.91 6.57 -10.83
N VAL A 13 7.16 5.40 -11.42
CA VAL A 13 6.23 4.27 -11.43
C VAL A 13 6.68 3.32 -10.34
N GLN A 14 5.81 3.08 -9.35
CA GLN A 14 6.13 2.28 -8.17
C GLN A 14 6.73 0.91 -8.52
N SER A 15 6.16 0.20 -9.50
CA SER A 15 6.64 -1.11 -9.93
C SER A 15 8.00 -1.11 -10.63
N HIS A 16 8.54 0.07 -10.99
CA HIS A 16 9.89 0.19 -11.54
C HIS A 16 10.96 0.36 -10.45
N VAL A 17 10.57 0.45 -9.17
CA VAL A 17 11.46 0.58 -8.02
C VAL A 17 11.36 -0.71 -7.18
N PRO A 18 12.14 -1.76 -7.50
CA PRO A 18 12.04 -3.06 -6.83
C PRO A 18 12.30 -2.98 -5.32
N GLU A 19 13.02 -1.97 -4.85
CA GLU A 19 13.33 -1.72 -3.44
C GLU A 19 12.07 -1.54 -2.59
N HIS A 20 10.96 -1.06 -3.16
CA HIS A 20 9.68 -0.95 -2.44
C HIS A 20 9.15 -2.33 -2.05
N ALA A 21 9.29 -3.33 -2.95
CA ALA A 21 8.89 -4.70 -2.67
C ALA A 21 9.83 -5.38 -1.65
N GLU A 22 11.14 -5.12 -1.74
CA GLU A 22 12.11 -5.62 -0.78
C GLU A 22 11.86 -5.04 0.62
N LEU A 23 11.64 -3.73 0.71
CA LEU A 23 11.35 -3.06 1.98
C LEU A 23 10.00 -3.51 2.55
N HIS A 24 8.98 -3.68 1.72
CA HIS A 24 7.70 -4.27 2.14
C HIS A 24 7.90 -5.66 2.76
N LEU A 25 8.71 -6.52 2.12
CA LEU A 25 9.03 -7.83 2.66
C LEU A 25 9.71 -7.73 4.04
N LEU A 26 10.72 -6.86 4.18
CA LEU A 26 11.43 -6.67 5.45
C LEU A 26 10.51 -6.15 6.55
N LEU A 27 9.67 -5.15 6.25
CA LEU A 27 8.71 -4.60 7.20
C LEU A 27 7.63 -5.63 7.59
N SER A 28 7.25 -6.54 6.68
CA SER A 28 6.28 -7.59 6.96
C SER A 28 6.75 -8.56 8.05
N MET A 29 8.07 -8.74 8.20
CA MET A 29 8.65 -9.63 9.21
C MET A 29 8.51 -9.08 10.64
N ILE A 30 8.27 -7.78 10.80
CA ILE A 30 8.22 -7.10 12.11
C ILE A 30 6.86 -6.45 12.39
N THR A 31 5.93 -6.49 11.43
CA THR A 31 4.62 -5.83 11.56
C THR A 31 3.56 -6.82 12.04
N PRO A 32 2.97 -6.63 13.23
CA PRO A 32 1.90 -7.50 13.72
C PRO A 32 0.64 -7.37 12.85
N LEU A 33 0.02 -8.50 12.50
CA LEU A 33 -1.20 -8.51 11.67
C LEU A 33 -2.32 -7.64 12.24
N GLY A 34 -2.53 -7.67 13.56
CA GLY A 34 -3.56 -6.88 14.21
C GLY A 34 -3.38 -5.37 14.04
N TRP A 35 -2.19 -4.88 13.68
CA TRP A 35 -2.00 -3.46 13.34
C TRP A 35 -2.64 -3.13 12.00
N LEU A 36 -2.45 -3.99 11.01
CA LEU A 36 -3.02 -3.84 9.66
C LEU A 36 -4.55 -3.98 9.68
N GLU A 37 -5.07 -4.97 10.40
CA GLU A 37 -6.52 -5.20 10.55
C GLU A 37 -7.26 -4.03 11.23
N ARG A 38 -6.55 -3.17 11.96
CA ARG A 38 -7.13 -2.02 12.66
C ARG A 38 -7.05 -0.72 11.89
N VAL A 39 -6.40 -0.68 10.73
CA VAL A 39 -6.30 0.53 9.90
C VAL A 39 -7.72 0.97 9.49
N PRO A 40 -8.16 2.21 9.79
CA PRO A 40 -9.51 2.66 9.47
C PRO A 40 -9.84 2.57 7.98
N SER A 41 -8.93 3.02 7.11
CA SER A 41 -9.15 2.99 5.66
C SER A 41 -9.26 1.56 5.10
N TYR A 42 -8.57 0.59 5.69
CA TYR A 42 -8.70 -0.82 5.32
C TYR A 42 -10.12 -1.31 5.61
N LYS A 43 -10.65 -1.01 6.81
CA LYS A 43 -12.03 -1.36 7.18
C LYS A 43 -13.06 -0.65 6.32
N ASP A 44 -12.89 0.65 6.08
CA ASP A 44 -13.78 1.44 5.25
C ASP A 44 -13.86 0.85 3.82
N GLN A 45 -12.72 0.46 3.24
CA GLN A 45 -12.69 -0.17 1.92
C GLN A 45 -13.32 -1.57 1.92
N GLN A 46 -13.11 -2.37 2.96
CA GLN A 46 -13.80 -3.66 3.11
C GLN A 46 -15.33 -3.50 3.16
N GLU A 47 -15.83 -2.46 3.83
CA GLU A 47 -17.26 -2.18 3.91
C GLU A 47 -17.84 -1.63 2.60
N GLN A 48 -17.08 -0.81 1.87
CA GLN A 48 -17.53 -0.17 0.63
C GLN A 48 -17.51 -1.12 -0.56
N ILE A 49 -16.53 -2.02 -0.63
CA ILE A 49 -16.34 -2.90 -1.78
C ILE A 49 -16.86 -4.29 -1.41
N LYS A 50 -18.18 -4.49 -1.59
CA LYS A 50 -18.87 -5.74 -1.21
C LYS A 50 -18.88 -6.82 -2.29
N ASP A 51 -18.69 -6.43 -3.55
CA ASP A 51 -18.80 -7.32 -4.70
C ASP A 51 -17.46 -7.97 -5.10
N LYS A 52 -16.42 -7.80 -4.29
CA LYS A 52 -15.10 -8.39 -4.52
C LYS A 52 -14.63 -9.12 -3.29
N ASP A 53 -13.94 -10.23 -3.51
CA ASP A 53 -13.22 -10.89 -2.44
C ASP A 53 -11.95 -10.09 -2.10
N LEU A 54 -12.00 -9.41 -0.96
CA LEU A 54 -10.90 -8.61 -0.42
C LEU A 54 -10.12 -9.35 0.66
N ALA A 55 -10.45 -10.61 0.94
CA ALA A 55 -9.73 -11.45 1.89
C ALA A 55 -8.40 -11.96 1.30
N THR A 56 -7.65 -11.07 0.66
CA THR A 56 -6.33 -11.36 0.10
C THR A 56 -5.25 -10.78 1.00
N TYR A 57 -4.12 -11.49 1.10
CA TYR A 57 -2.95 -10.99 1.83
C TYR A 57 -2.46 -9.65 1.28
N GLY A 58 -2.48 -9.49 -0.05
CA GLY A 58 -2.07 -8.22 -0.69
C GLY A 58 -2.96 -7.05 -0.28
N PHE A 59 -4.27 -7.26 -0.13
CA PHE A 59 -5.17 -6.23 0.34
C PHE A 59 -4.97 -5.93 1.83
N LEU A 60 -4.79 -6.94 2.68
CA LEU A 60 -4.40 -6.69 4.08
C LEU A 60 -3.04 -5.97 4.20
N GLY A 61 -2.11 -6.27 3.30
CA GLY A 61 -0.77 -5.71 3.26
C GLY A 61 -0.64 -4.35 2.59
N TYR A 62 -1.68 -3.82 1.92
CA TYR A 62 -1.57 -2.56 1.20
C TYR A 62 -1.15 -1.38 2.09
N PRO A 63 -1.62 -1.23 3.35
CA PRO A 63 -1.17 -0.13 4.21
C PRO A 63 0.32 -0.25 4.57
N LEU A 64 0.85 -1.48 4.62
CA LEU A 64 2.26 -1.72 4.85
C LEU A 64 3.11 -1.41 3.61
N LEU A 65 2.63 -1.77 2.43
CA LEU A 65 3.28 -1.39 1.17
C LEU A 65 3.33 0.15 1.03
N GLN A 66 2.25 0.85 1.39
CA GLN A 66 2.23 2.32 1.44
C GLN A 66 3.22 2.93 2.44
N SER A 67 3.66 2.16 3.44
CA SER A 67 4.70 2.59 4.38
C SER A 67 6.12 2.32 3.85
N ALA A 68 6.24 1.41 2.88
CA ALA A 68 7.49 1.09 2.18
C ALA A 68 7.71 1.96 0.93
N ASP A 69 6.63 2.47 0.34
CA ASP A 69 6.63 3.43 -0.77
C ASP A 69 7.13 4.83 -0.36
#